data_AF-A0A8H6FUT7-F1
#
_entry.id   AF-A0A8H6FUT7-F1
#
_cell.length_a   1.000
_cell.length_b   1.000
_cell.length_c   1.000
_cell.angle_alpha   90.00
_cell.angle_beta   90.00
_cell.angle_gamma   90.00
#
_symmetry.space_group_name_H-M   'P 1'
#
loop_
_entity.id
_entity.type
_entity.pdbx_description
1 polymer ?
#
loop_
_entity_poly.entity_id
_entity_poly.type
_entity_poly.pdbx_seq_one_letter_code
_entity_poly.pdbx_strand_id
1 'polypeptide(L)'
;MDPATVTGLVVAEQVLSTTVEGGAIAAYGLAQSTQPLSATFKRVSSPAFLPRSNHSLTVLTGRAYIFGGGDESGKLAGDEVHIVTLPLKKKGNHDGEVDYKCVPSLGEGEDGKVPGPRAGHMAVAIGERIYLFGGKGTDGQAIEEMGRVWVFDTNTLGWSYIDPASDTATTSVPPARYHHGAASSEHPLPQTSASSKASYSEQITSTIAKLPSLMAKASSPQEPHGSLIICSGLSAPSSPLNDTWLFNITTRTWSALPSTPSTSPSPPSMALTYNRLYLITSTSDFGSEIHYLPITKETYSDARGEGEVGLTSSKNEWTTLPFPTNPFAPGPRPRKGAGLMPVTTGNGREYLLYFLGEKAATTQPAEPAEKEEERTDKDEPTFWSDSYSYQVPAIPVTAAGIKDATRQAMGIATGEDTWAEVKVEAGIESKEKDSEGKAHPGPRGWFASCIVPSQPGSVVLWGGVNGKGETEGDGWLVDIGTAK
;
A
#
# COMPACT_ATOMS: atom_id res chain seq x y z
N MET A 1 34.53 -14.75 10.55
CA MET A 1 33.74 -13.66 11.14
C MET A 1 33.50 -12.65 10.05
N ASP A 2 32.25 -12.31 9.78
CA ASP A 2 31.83 -11.40 8.72
C ASP A 2 32.19 -9.95 9.10
N PRO A 3 32.82 -9.15 8.20
CA PRO A 3 33.13 -7.74 8.46
C PRO A 3 31.92 -6.88 8.85
N ALA A 4 30.69 -7.28 8.52
CA ALA A 4 29.47 -6.60 8.97
C ALA A 4 29.24 -6.71 10.49
N THR A 5 29.64 -7.83 11.11
CA THR A 5 29.43 -8.08 12.54
C THR A 5 30.36 -7.25 13.43
N VAL A 6 31.57 -6.94 12.95
CA VAL A 6 32.58 -6.18 13.71
C VAL A 6 32.22 -4.70 13.77
N THR A 7 31.66 -4.15 12.68
CA THR A 7 31.33 -2.72 12.60
C THR A 7 30.13 -2.35 13.49
N GLY A 8 29.14 -3.23 13.62
CA GLY A 8 27.99 -3.00 14.52
C GLY A 8 28.36 -3.01 16.00
N LEU A 9 29.36 -3.82 16.39
CA LEU A 9 29.80 -3.94 17.79
C LEU A 9 30.60 -2.71 18.26
N VAL A 10 31.43 -2.15 17.37
CA VAL A 10 32.23 -0.94 17.67
C VAL A 10 31.34 0.31 17.79
N VAL A 11 30.26 0.40 17.01
CA VAL A 11 29.28 1.51 17.12
C VAL A 11 28.49 1.42 18.43
N ALA A 12 28.13 0.21 18.88
CA ALA A 12 27.43 0.02 20.15
C ALA A 12 28.28 0.49 21.36
N GLU A 13 29.59 0.24 21.36
CA GLU A 13 30.51 0.68 22.43
C GLU A 13 30.70 2.21 22.47
N GLN A 14 30.72 2.88 21.31
CA GLN A 14 30.88 4.35 21.24
C GLN A 14 29.61 5.12 21.58
N VAL A 15 28.41 4.59 21.29
CA VAL A 15 27.14 5.25 21.65
C VAL A 15 26.86 5.17 23.16
N LEU A 16 27.44 4.19 23.86
CA LEU A 16 27.26 4.01 25.30
C LEU A 16 28.21 4.85 26.18
N SER A 17 29.22 5.53 25.62
CA SER A 17 30.24 6.23 26.41
C SER A 17 30.46 7.68 25.99
N THR A 18 29.62 8.59 26.48
CA THR A 18 30.08 9.92 26.93
C THR A 18 29.01 10.55 27.83
N THR A 19 29.32 10.68 29.12
CA THR A 19 28.52 11.29 30.21
C THR A 19 27.36 10.46 30.79
N VAL A 20 27.14 10.57 32.11
CA VAL A 20 26.04 9.91 32.86
C VAL A 20 24.66 10.33 32.33
N GLU A 21 24.53 11.58 31.87
CA GLU A 21 23.31 12.09 31.21
C GLU A 21 23.10 11.45 29.83
N GLY A 22 24.16 11.28 29.03
CA GLY A 22 24.12 10.56 27.75
C GLY A 22 23.73 9.09 27.89
N GLY A 23 24.25 8.41 28.93
CA GLY A 23 23.91 7.03 29.26
C GLY A 23 22.45 6.86 29.68
N ALA A 24 21.90 7.80 30.47
CA ALA A 24 20.50 7.78 30.88
C ALA A 24 19.54 8.05 29.71
N ILE A 25 19.87 9.00 28.83
CA ILE A 25 19.09 9.29 27.61
C ILE A 25 19.13 8.11 26.64
N ALA A 26 20.29 7.47 26.46
CA ALA A 26 20.43 6.28 25.64
C ALA A 26 19.63 5.09 26.21
N ALA A 27 19.74 4.84 27.52
CA ALA A 27 18.98 3.78 28.19
C ALA A 27 17.47 4.03 28.12
N TYR A 28 17.03 5.28 28.31
CA TYR A 28 15.62 5.67 28.20
C TYR A 28 15.10 5.49 26.76
N GLY A 29 15.87 5.92 25.76
CA GLY A 29 15.55 5.73 24.35
C GLY A 29 15.48 4.26 23.93
N LEU A 30 16.31 3.39 24.50
CA LEU A 30 16.26 1.94 24.30
C LEU A 30 15.01 1.29 24.91
N ALA A 31 14.54 1.80 26.05
CA ALA A 31 13.41 1.25 26.79
C ALA A 31 12.03 1.63 26.20
N GLN A 32 11.91 2.75 25.49
CA GLN A 32 10.63 3.18 24.94
C GLN A 32 10.11 2.22 23.86
N SER A 33 8.89 1.71 24.08
CA SER A 33 8.11 1.03 23.06
C SER A 33 7.68 2.01 21.97
N THR A 34 7.69 1.55 20.73
CA THR A 34 7.20 2.32 19.57
C THR A 34 5.76 1.94 19.19
N GLN A 35 5.13 1.11 20.00
CA GLN A 35 3.74 0.63 19.91
C GLN A 35 3.04 0.81 21.28
N PRO A 36 1.70 0.97 21.33
CA PRO A 36 0.77 1.06 20.21
C PRO A 36 0.88 2.40 19.44
N LEU A 37 0.56 2.38 18.16
CA LEU A 37 0.35 3.60 17.37
C LEU A 37 -1.00 4.26 17.71
N SER A 38 -1.14 5.52 17.32
CA SER A 38 -2.38 6.29 17.34
C SER A 38 -2.79 6.69 15.92
N ALA A 39 -4.08 6.83 15.68
CA ALA A 39 -4.65 7.29 14.42
C ALA A 39 -5.63 8.43 14.66
N THR A 40 -5.53 9.51 13.87
CA THR A 40 -6.53 10.58 13.80
C THR A 40 -7.19 10.55 12.44
N PHE A 41 -8.53 10.51 12.40
CA PHE A 41 -9.31 10.51 11.18
C PHE A 41 -9.86 11.92 10.91
N LYS A 42 -9.63 12.42 9.70
CA LYS A 42 -10.14 13.71 9.22
C LYS A 42 -10.89 13.50 7.92
N ARG A 43 -12.16 13.84 7.88
CA ARG A 43 -12.96 13.77 6.65
C ARG A 43 -12.44 14.80 5.65
N VAL A 44 -12.30 14.41 4.39
CA VAL A 44 -11.95 15.32 3.30
C VAL A 44 -13.22 16.03 2.85
N SER A 45 -13.32 17.33 3.13
CA SER A 45 -14.44 18.18 2.72
C SER A 45 -14.38 18.50 1.22
N SER A 46 -14.52 17.49 0.37
CA SER A 46 -14.57 17.62 -1.09
C SER A 46 -16.02 17.79 -1.57
N PRO A 47 -16.27 18.60 -2.62
CA PRO A 47 -17.57 18.60 -3.29
C PRO A 47 -17.84 17.28 -4.05
N ALA A 48 -16.83 16.42 -4.22
CA ALA A 48 -16.97 15.13 -4.87
C ALA A 48 -17.67 14.11 -3.95
N PHE A 49 -18.91 13.77 -4.27
CA PHE A 49 -19.58 12.59 -3.72
C PHE A 49 -19.50 11.46 -4.74
N LEU A 50 -18.64 10.47 -4.48
CA LEU A 50 -18.30 9.40 -5.43
C LEU A 50 -18.68 8.03 -4.86
N PRO A 51 -19.97 7.68 -4.73
CA PRO A 51 -20.40 6.42 -4.13
C PRO A 51 -19.93 5.23 -4.97
N ARG A 52 -18.93 4.49 -4.46
CA ARG A 52 -18.33 3.35 -5.19
C ARG A 52 -17.51 2.43 -4.29
N SER A 53 -17.42 1.17 -4.70
CA SER A 53 -16.53 0.15 -4.13
C SER A 53 -15.68 -0.49 -5.24
N ASN A 54 -14.67 -1.28 -4.86
CA ASN A 54 -13.85 -2.03 -5.81
C ASN A 54 -13.19 -1.16 -6.90
N HIS A 55 -12.85 0.08 -6.54
CA HIS A 55 -12.16 1.04 -7.38
C HIS A 55 -10.69 1.14 -6.97
N SER A 56 -9.89 1.89 -7.71
CA SER A 56 -8.52 2.22 -7.33
C SER A 56 -8.39 3.67 -6.86
N LEU A 57 -7.44 3.90 -5.96
CA LEU A 57 -7.03 5.20 -5.46
C LEU A 57 -5.50 5.25 -5.48
N THR A 58 -4.95 6.28 -6.11
CA THR A 58 -3.50 6.56 -6.07
C THR A 58 -3.26 8.02 -5.70
N VAL A 59 -2.19 8.28 -4.93
CA VAL A 59 -1.87 9.64 -4.49
C VAL A 59 -0.53 10.07 -5.09
N LEU A 60 -0.57 11.14 -5.87
CA LEU A 60 0.60 11.75 -6.50
C LEU A 60 0.54 13.26 -6.29
N THR A 61 1.67 13.86 -5.93
CA THR A 61 1.84 15.33 -5.80
C THR A 61 0.74 16.04 -4.98
N GLY A 62 0.19 15.37 -3.96
CA GLY A 62 -0.86 15.92 -3.09
C GLY A 62 -2.28 15.82 -3.66
N ARG A 63 -2.47 15.05 -4.74
CA ARG A 63 -3.76 14.77 -5.36
C ARG A 63 -4.08 13.28 -5.30
N ALA A 64 -5.32 12.96 -4.98
CA ALA A 64 -5.91 11.63 -5.06
C ALA A 64 -6.54 11.44 -6.44
N TYR A 65 -6.15 10.36 -7.13
CA TYR A 65 -6.68 9.95 -8.43
C TYR A 65 -7.51 8.68 -8.23
N ILE A 66 -8.78 8.73 -8.59
CA ILE A 66 -9.79 7.69 -8.36
C ILE A 66 -10.33 7.25 -9.72
N PHE A 67 -10.33 5.93 -9.98
CA PHE A 67 -10.79 5.37 -11.24
C PHE A 67 -11.62 4.08 -11.05
N GLY A 68 -12.65 3.92 -11.88
CA GLY A 68 -13.53 2.75 -11.94
C GLY A 68 -14.28 2.46 -10.64
N GLY A 69 -14.56 1.18 -10.41
CA GLY A 69 -15.41 0.67 -9.34
C GLY A 69 -16.86 0.47 -9.77
N GLY A 70 -17.72 0.17 -8.80
CA GLY A 70 -19.16 0.06 -9.00
C GLY A 70 -19.96 0.37 -7.76
N ASP A 71 -21.25 0.59 -7.95
CA ASP A 71 -22.22 0.77 -6.87
C ASP A 71 -22.69 -0.59 -6.30
N GLU A 72 -23.55 -0.54 -5.28
CA GLU A 72 -24.15 -1.72 -4.65
C GLU A 72 -25.03 -2.56 -5.59
N SER A 73 -25.51 -1.99 -6.71
CA SER A 73 -26.27 -2.72 -7.72
C SER A 73 -25.37 -3.51 -8.69
N GLY A 74 -24.05 -3.33 -8.58
CA GLY A 74 -23.06 -3.90 -9.50
C GLY A 74 -22.89 -3.10 -10.79
N LYS A 75 -23.54 -1.93 -10.91
CA LYS A 75 -23.34 -1.03 -12.05
C LYS A 75 -21.95 -0.41 -11.93
N LEU A 76 -21.16 -0.54 -12.99
CA LEU A 76 -19.82 0.03 -13.04
C LEU A 76 -19.89 1.56 -13.13
N ALA A 77 -18.96 2.21 -12.46
CA ALA A 77 -18.67 3.63 -12.67
C ALA A 77 -18.17 3.84 -14.11
N GLY A 78 -18.27 5.09 -14.59
CA GLY A 78 -17.73 5.46 -15.89
C GLY A 78 -16.21 5.35 -15.95
N ASP A 79 -15.67 5.65 -17.12
CA ASP A 79 -14.24 5.64 -17.41
C ASP A 79 -13.56 6.98 -17.08
N GLU A 80 -14.23 7.91 -16.40
CA GLU A 80 -13.61 9.17 -16.00
C GLU A 80 -12.60 8.98 -14.85
N VAL A 81 -11.58 9.83 -14.85
CA VAL A 81 -10.62 9.92 -13.74
C VAL A 81 -11.04 11.08 -12.84
N HIS A 82 -11.31 10.77 -11.57
CA HIS A 82 -11.66 11.75 -10.56
C HIS A 82 -10.40 12.17 -9.80
N ILE A 83 -10.14 13.48 -9.75
CA ILE A 83 -8.96 14.05 -9.12
C ILE A 83 -9.39 14.95 -7.96
N VAL A 84 -8.92 14.64 -6.76
CA VAL A 84 -9.19 15.43 -5.55
C VAL A 84 -7.87 15.97 -5.00
N THR A 85 -7.76 17.29 -4.88
CA THR A 85 -6.64 17.92 -4.17
C THR A 85 -6.82 17.73 -2.67
N LEU A 86 -5.84 17.12 -2.01
CA LEU A 86 -5.93 16.76 -0.60
C LEU A 86 -5.56 17.95 0.30
N PRO A 87 -6.25 18.13 1.45
CA PRO A 87 -5.97 19.21 2.40
C PRO A 87 -4.74 18.89 3.25
N LEU A 88 -3.58 18.75 2.60
CA LEU A 88 -2.32 18.41 3.27
C LEU A 88 -1.71 19.61 3.97
N LYS A 89 -1.20 19.41 5.18
CA LYS A 89 -0.47 20.44 5.94
C LYS A 89 0.72 20.98 5.15
N LYS A 90 0.68 22.28 4.80
CA LYS A 90 1.84 23.01 4.24
C LYS A 90 2.70 23.58 5.38
N LYS A 91 3.98 23.87 5.11
CA LYS A 91 4.85 24.60 6.05
C LYS A 91 4.28 26.02 6.26
N GLY A 92 3.41 26.19 7.25
CA GLY A 92 2.68 27.42 7.52
C GLY A 92 1.20 27.17 7.83
N ASN A 93 0.91 26.33 8.82
CA ASN A 93 -0.32 26.18 9.64
C ASN A 93 -1.74 26.32 9.03
N HIS A 94 -1.91 26.37 7.72
CA HIS A 94 -3.23 26.29 7.08
C HIS A 94 -3.32 25.01 6.25
N ASP A 95 -4.42 24.29 6.44
CA ASP A 95 -4.77 23.17 5.58
C ASP A 95 -4.93 23.67 4.14
N GLY A 96 -4.49 22.85 3.18
CA GLY A 96 -4.65 23.16 1.76
C GLY A 96 -6.14 23.24 1.39
N GLU A 97 -6.46 24.10 0.42
CA GLU A 97 -7.79 24.13 -0.18
C GLU A 97 -8.06 22.80 -0.91
N VAL A 98 -9.28 22.27 -0.71
CA VAL A 98 -9.75 21.06 -1.38
C VAL A 98 -10.38 21.47 -2.69
N ASP A 99 -9.92 20.87 -3.79
CA ASP A 99 -10.45 21.06 -5.13
C ASP A 99 -10.77 19.70 -5.74
N TYR A 100 -11.73 19.68 -6.67
CA TYR A 100 -12.18 18.48 -7.36
C TYR A 100 -12.29 18.71 -8.86
N LYS A 101 -11.75 17.77 -9.63
CA LYS A 101 -11.86 17.73 -11.08
C LYS A 101 -12.29 16.34 -11.54
N CYS A 102 -13.30 16.29 -12.40
CA CYS A 102 -13.61 15.11 -13.20
C CYS A 102 -12.95 15.26 -14.57
N VAL A 103 -12.08 14.32 -14.94
CA VAL A 103 -11.36 14.33 -16.21
C VAL A 103 -11.93 13.23 -17.11
N PRO A 104 -12.37 13.56 -18.34
CA PRO A 104 -12.81 12.53 -19.29
C PRO A 104 -11.61 11.66 -19.70
N SER A 105 -11.88 10.41 -20.01
CA SER A 105 -10.84 9.52 -20.55
C SER A 105 -10.42 9.94 -21.95
N LEU A 106 -9.15 10.30 -22.11
CA LEU A 106 -8.55 10.73 -23.38
C LEU A 106 -7.33 9.85 -23.68
N GLY A 107 -7.31 9.18 -24.83
CA GLY A 107 -6.15 8.39 -25.28
C GLY A 107 -5.09 9.25 -25.97
N GLU A 108 -3.82 9.09 -25.61
CA GLU A 108 -2.69 9.88 -26.16
C GLU A 108 -2.15 9.35 -27.50
N GLY A 109 -2.46 8.09 -27.85
CA GLY A 109 -2.00 7.43 -29.08
C GLY A 109 -2.88 7.71 -30.29
N GLU A 110 -2.39 7.36 -31.48
CA GLU A 110 -3.17 7.45 -32.74
C GLU A 110 -4.46 6.62 -32.70
N ASP A 111 -4.50 5.56 -31.89
CA ASP A 111 -5.68 4.72 -31.71
C ASP A 111 -6.65 5.23 -30.64
N GLY A 112 -6.28 6.28 -29.90
CA GLY A 112 -7.13 6.94 -28.90
C GLY A 112 -7.67 6.01 -27.81
N LYS A 113 -7.02 4.86 -27.56
CA LYS A 113 -7.56 3.86 -26.63
C LYS A 113 -7.48 4.30 -25.17
N VAL A 114 -8.51 3.92 -24.42
CA VAL A 114 -8.65 4.18 -22.99
C VAL A 114 -9.15 2.91 -22.28
N PRO A 115 -8.85 2.73 -20.99
CA PRO A 115 -9.41 1.62 -20.23
C PRO A 115 -10.93 1.80 -20.09
N GLY A 116 -11.71 0.82 -20.52
CA GLY A 116 -13.16 0.83 -20.32
C GLY A 116 -13.58 0.69 -18.83
N PRO A 117 -14.86 0.96 -18.52
CA PRO A 117 -15.45 0.76 -17.19
C PRO A 117 -15.11 -0.60 -16.57
N ARG A 118 -14.61 -0.60 -15.34
CA ARG A 118 -14.13 -1.81 -14.66
C ARG A 118 -14.17 -1.70 -13.14
N ALA A 119 -14.32 -2.84 -12.46
CA ALA A 119 -14.20 -2.96 -11.01
C ALA A 119 -13.19 -4.05 -10.62
N GLY A 120 -12.65 -3.99 -9.41
CA GLY A 120 -11.70 -4.97 -8.88
C GLY A 120 -10.35 -4.97 -9.60
N HIS A 121 -10.04 -3.90 -10.32
CA HIS A 121 -8.70 -3.65 -10.85
C HIS A 121 -7.82 -3.05 -9.75
N MET A 122 -6.51 -3.04 -9.96
CA MET A 122 -5.58 -2.32 -9.09
C MET A 122 -4.83 -1.27 -9.90
N ALA A 123 -4.47 -0.18 -9.23
CA ALA A 123 -3.59 0.84 -9.78
C ALA A 123 -2.49 1.20 -8.79
N VAL A 124 -1.30 1.47 -9.30
CA VAL A 124 -0.12 1.85 -8.52
C VAL A 124 0.55 3.07 -9.14
N ALA A 125 1.19 3.89 -8.31
CA ALA A 125 1.97 5.03 -8.77
C ALA A 125 3.46 4.67 -8.88
N ILE A 126 4.11 5.11 -9.96
CA ILE A 126 5.56 5.06 -10.18
C ILE A 126 5.97 6.37 -10.85
N GLY A 127 6.88 7.12 -10.24
CA GLY A 127 7.19 8.50 -10.65
C GLY A 127 5.94 9.38 -10.66
N GLU A 128 5.63 9.96 -11.83
CA GLU A 128 4.46 10.85 -12.03
C GLU A 128 3.33 10.16 -12.83
N ARG A 129 3.36 8.82 -12.92
CA ARG A 129 2.41 8.04 -13.72
C ARG A 129 1.70 7.00 -12.86
N ILE A 130 0.48 6.67 -13.28
CA ILE A 130 -0.35 5.66 -12.64
C ILE A 130 -0.48 4.47 -13.59
N TYR A 131 -0.19 3.27 -13.08
CA TYR A 131 -0.21 2.02 -13.82
C TYR A 131 -1.38 1.18 -13.35
N LEU A 132 -2.28 0.80 -14.26
CA LEU A 132 -3.49 0.04 -13.98
C LEU A 132 -3.44 -1.33 -14.65
N PHE A 133 -3.85 -2.37 -13.91
CA PHE A 133 -3.92 -3.73 -14.42
C PHE A 133 -5.23 -4.43 -14.02
N GLY A 134 -5.75 -5.25 -14.93
CA GLY A 134 -6.87 -6.17 -14.71
C GLY A 134 -8.20 -5.48 -14.41
N GLY A 135 -9.01 -6.16 -13.61
CA GLY A 135 -10.40 -5.82 -13.31
C GLY A 135 -11.39 -6.71 -14.06
N LYS A 136 -12.67 -6.55 -13.71
CA LYS A 136 -13.79 -7.20 -14.37
C LYS A 136 -14.68 -6.18 -15.09
N GLY A 137 -15.22 -6.61 -16.22
CA GLY A 137 -16.12 -5.80 -17.05
C GLY A 137 -17.58 -5.90 -16.61
N THR A 138 -18.48 -5.33 -17.42
CA THR A 138 -19.93 -5.34 -17.17
C THR A 138 -20.55 -6.73 -17.24
N ASP A 139 -19.88 -7.68 -17.90
CA ASP A 139 -20.25 -9.10 -17.96
C ASP A 139 -19.88 -9.87 -16.68
N GLY A 140 -19.23 -9.20 -15.71
CA GLY A 140 -18.76 -9.79 -14.47
C GLY A 140 -17.51 -10.66 -14.63
N GLN A 141 -16.93 -10.75 -15.82
CA GLN A 141 -15.75 -11.56 -16.11
C GLN A 141 -14.47 -10.73 -16.05
N ALA A 142 -13.34 -11.40 -15.76
CA ALA A 142 -12.03 -10.77 -15.85
C ALA A 142 -11.80 -10.25 -17.28
N ILE A 143 -11.33 -9.01 -17.41
CA ILE A 143 -11.06 -8.39 -18.72
C ILE A 143 -9.76 -8.95 -19.26
N GLU A 144 -9.84 -9.60 -20.42
CA GLU A 144 -8.66 -10.11 -21.13
C GLU A 144 -8.03 -9.03 -22.00
N GLU A 145 -6.83 -8.60 -21.64
CA GLU A 145 -6.06 -7.55 -22.31
C GLU A 145 -4.63 -8.02 -22.66
N MET A 146 -4.39 -9.34 -22.69
CA MET A 146 -3.12 -10.00 -23.06
C MET A 146 -1.90 -9.49 -22.27
N GLY A 147 -2.09 -9.25 -20.97
CA GLY A 147 -1.02 -8.77 -20.09
C GLY A 147 -0.71 -7.27 -20.24
N ARG A 148 -1.54 -6.51 -20.95
CA ARG A 148 -1.44 -5.04 -21.07
C ARG A 148 -1.48 -4.36 -19.69
N VAL A 149 -0.66 -3.32 -19.56
CA VAL A 149 -0.72 -2.37 -18.44
C VAL A 149 -1.14 -1.01 -18.97
N TRP A 150 -2.24 -0.46 -18.44
CA TRP A 150 -2.68 0.90 -18.76
C TRP A 150 -1.86 1.93 -18.00
N VAL A 151 -1.58 3.06 -18.63
CA VAL A 151 -0.77 4.14 -18.04
C VAL A 151 -1.54 5.44 -18.13
N PHE A 152 -1.79 6.07 -16.98
CA PHE A 152 -2.33 7.42 -16.92
C PHE A 152 -1.19 8.38 -16.57
N ASP A 153 -0.92 9.34 -17.45
CA ASP A 153 0.09 10.37 -17.24
C ASP A 153 -0.56 11.58 -16.56
N THR A 154 -0.08 11.91 -15.35
CA THR A 154 -0.70 12.96 -14.54
C THR A 154 -0.40 14.38 -15.03
N ASN A 155 0.57 14.54 -15.93
CA ASN A 155 0.92 15.83 -16.53
C ASN A 155 0.01 16.18 -17.71
N THR A 156 -0.28 15.20 -18.57
CA THR A 156 -1.12 15.37 -19.75
C THR A 156 -2.59 15.07 -19.47
N LEU A 157 -2.87 14.33 -18.38
CA LEU A 157 -4.19 13.82 -18.02
C LEU A 157 -4.78 12.88 -19.08
N GLY A 158 -3.90 12.11 -19.74
CA GLY A 158 -4.24 11.16 -20.79
C GLY A 158 -3.85 9.73 -20.46
N TRP A 159 -4.51 8.79 -21.12
CA TRP A 159 -4.21 7.36 -21.09
C TRP A 159 -3.34 6.95 -22.26
N SER A 160 -2.39 6.08 -21.96
CA SER A 160 -1.67 5.25 -22.91
C SER A 160 -1.62 3.81 -22.36
N TYR A 161 -0.89 2.92 -23.01
CA TYR A 161 -0.74 1.55 -22.56
C TYR A 161 0.63 0.99 -22.92
N ILE A 162 1.05 -0.03 -22.18
CA ILE A 162 2.25 -0.81 -22.43
C ILE A 162 1.81 -2.25 -22.66
N ASP A 163 1.97 -2.71 -23.90
CA ASP A 163 1.82 -4.12 -24.23
C ASP A 163 3.14 -4.86 -23.94
N PRO A 164 3.06 -6.12 -23.45
CA PRO A 164 4.23 -6.96 -23.27
C PRO A 164 5.03 -7.11 -24.57
N ALA A 165 6.36 -7.14 -24.46
CA ALA A 165 7.24 -7.29 -25.62
C ALA A 165 6.90 -8.59 -26.39
N SER A 166 6.54 -8.46 -27.67
CA SER A 166 6.01 -9.58 -28.47
C SER A 166 7.08 -10.51 -29.09
N ASP A 167 8.36 -10.29 -28.79
CA ASP A 167 9.47 -10.82 -29.60
C ASP A 167 9.94 -12.23 -29.21
N THR A 168 9.15 -12.99 -28.44
CA THR A 168 9.45 -14.41 -28.22
C THR A 168 8.18 -15.25 -28.34
N ALA A 169 8.29 -16.40 -29.04
CA ALA A 169 7.28 -17.44 -29.17
C ALA A 169 6.85 -18.09 -27.83
N THR A 170 7.26 -17.52 -26.69
CA THR A 170 7.09 -17.99 -25.32
C THR A 170 6.76 -16.85 -24.34
N THR A 171 6.29 -15.68 -24.81
CA THR A 171 5.99 -14.55 -23.92
C THR A 171 4.89 -14.94 -22.93
N SER A 172 5.28 -15.23 -21.69
CA SER A 172 4.37 -15.64 -20.63
C SER A 172 3.84 -14.38 -19.95
N VAL A 173 2.52 -14.19 -20.03
CA VAL A 173 1.83 -13.08 -19.39
C VAL A 173 0.92 -13.63 -18.28
N PRO A 174 0.65 -12.83 -17.23
CA PRO A 174 -0.33 -13.21 -16.22
C PRO A 174 -1.71 -13.39 -16.87
N PRO A 175 -2.52 -14.37 -16.42
CA PRO A 175 -3.92 -14.45 -16.81
C PRO A 175 -4.70 -13.19 -16.41
N ALA A 176 -5.74 -12.87 -17.19
CA ALA A 176 -6.76 -11.89 -16.84
C ALA A 176 -7.31 -12.14 -15.43
N ARG A 177 -7.40 -11.08 -14.63
CA ARG A 177 -7.79 -11.20 -13.21
C ARG A 177 -8.44 -9.94 -12.65
N TYR A 178 -9.20 -10.11 -11.58
CA TYR A 178 -9.74 -9.04 -10.74
C TYR A 178 -9.58 -9.40 -9.25
N HIS A 179 -9.76 -8.44 -8.35
CA HIS A 179 -9.54 -8.60 -6.90
C HIS A 179 -8.15 -9.14 -6.56
N HIS A 180 -7.14 -8.81 -7.37
CA HIS A 180 -5.74 -9.16 -7.11
C HIS A 180 -5.07 -8.10 -6.23
N GLY A 181 -3.93 -8.43 -5.63
CA GLY A 181 -3.09 -7.44 -4.97
C GLY A 181 -2.16 -6.77 -5.97
N ALA A 182 -1.85 -5.48 -5.78
CA ALA A 182 -0.78 -4.81 -6.53
C ALA A 182 0.15 -3.99 -5.62
N ALA A 183 1.41 -3.91 -5.99
CA ALA A 183 2.42 -3.07 -5.39
C ALA A 183 3.39 -2.57 -6.46
N SER A 184 4.16 -1.54 -6.16
CA SER A 184 5.08 -0.93 -7.12
C SER A 184 6.45 -0.68 -6.51
N SER A 185 7.46 -0.59 -7.38
CA SER A 185 8.80 -0.15 -7.03
C SER A 185 9.31 0.80 -8.09
N GLU A 186 10.02 1.85 -7.69
CA GLU A 186 10.78 2.73 -8.60
C GLU A 186 11.98 2.01 -9.24
N HIS A 187 12.26 0.76 -8.84
CA HIS A 187 13.36 -0.03 -9.40
C HIS A 187 12.89 -0.94 -10.55
N PRO A 188 13.69 -1.12 -11.62
CA PRO A 188 15.03 -0.54 -11.77
C PRO A 188 14.96 0.97 -12.10
N LEU A 189 15.90 1.72 -11.51
CA LEU A 189 16.06 3.14 -11.82
C LEU A 189 16.62 3.33 -13.23
N PRO A 190 16.33 4.46 -13.90
CA PRO A 190 16.91 4.75 -15.21
C PRO A 190 18.42 4.84 -15.11
N GLN A 191 19.11 4.29 -16.10
CA GLN A 191 20.56 4.41 -16.20
C GLN A 191 20.93 5.85 -16.57
N THR A 192 21.29 6.67 -15.59
CA THR A 192 21.89 7.98 -15.88
C THR A 192 23.39 7.80 -16.08
N SER A 193 23.93 8.30 -17.19
CA SER A 193 25.34 8.18 -17.56
C SER A 193 26.32 8.97 -16.68
N ALA A 194 25.94 9.36 -15.44
CA ALA A 194 26.70 10.30 -14.62
C ALA A 194 26.71 10.02 -13.10
N SER A 195 26.08 8.97 -12.57
CA SER A 195 26.07 8.71 -11.12
C SER A 195 26.77 7.40 -10.73
N SER A 196 28.04 7.26 -11.11
CA SER A 196 28.94 6.33 -10.43
C SER A 196 29.82 7.11 -9.44
N LYS A 197 29.87 6.63 -8.19
CA LYS A 197 30.61 7.15 -7.01
C LYS A 197 29.86 8.08 -6.03
N ALA A 198 28.65 7.73 -5.61
CA ALA A 198 28.15 8.18 -4.30
C ALA A 198 27.77 6.96 -3.47
N SER A 199 28.24 6.91 -2.22
CA SER A 199 27.88 5.84 -1.28
C SER A 199 26.37 5.87 -1.02
N TYR A 200 25.75 4.70 -0.80
CA TYR A 200 24.33 4.54 -0.48
C TYR A 200 23.86 5.45 0.68
N SER A 201 24.75 5.74 1.64
CA SER A 201 24.50 6.69 2.75
C SER A 201 24.41 8.16 2.30
N GLU A 202 25.14 8.55 1.25
CA GLU A 202 25.09 9.90 0.67
C GLU A 202 23.87 10.08 -0.23
N GLN A 203 23.39 9.00 -0.87
CA GLN A 203 22.18 9.03 -1.69
C GLN A 203 20.93 9.28 -0.84
N ILE A 204 20.75 8.59 0.29
CA ILE A 204 19.57 8.78 1.18
C ILE A 204 19.54 10.20 1.76
N THR A 205 20.69 10.70 2.23
CA THR A 205 20.79 12.05 2.82
C THR A 205 20.60 13.13 1.76
N SER A 206 21.11 12.93 0.54
CA SER A 206 20.93 13.90 -0.54
C SER A 206 19.53 13.87 -1.17
N THR A 207 18.84 12.71 -1.22
CA THR A 207 17.47 12.60 -1.72
C THR A 207 16.49 13.28 -0.77
N ILE A 208 16.67 13.13 0.54
CA ILE A 208 15.84 13.83 1.55
C ILE A 208 16.11 15.35 1.54
N ALA A 209 17.36 15.78 1.34
CA ALA A 209 17.72 17.20 1.25
C ALA A 209 17.35 17.87 -0.10
N LYS A 210 17.33 17.10 -1.19
CA LYS A 210 17.02 17.58 -2.55
C LYS A 210 15.56 17.38 -2.95
N LEU A 211 14.73 16.73 -2.14
CA LEU A 211 13.29 16.56 -2.40
C LEU A 211 12.60 17.87 -2.85
N PRO A 212 12.87 19.05 -2.23
CA PRO A 212 12.29 20.31 -2.69
C PRO A 212 12.83 20.80 -4.05
N SER A 213 14.06 20.42 -4.42
CA SER A 213 14.73 20.81 -5.67
C SER A 213 14.50 19.84 -6.83
N LEU A 214 14.22 18.56 -6.54
CA LEU A 214 13.76 17.56 -7.51
C LEU A 214 12.33 17.89 -7.97
N MET A 215 11.48 18.39 -7.07
CA MET A 215 10.17 18.93 -7.45
C MET A 215 10.24 20.21 -8.32
N ALA A 216 11.38 20.89 -8.36
CA ALA A 216 11.58 22.10 -9.17
C ALA A 216 12.25 21.84 -10.53
N LYS A 217 12.61 20.58 -10.84
CA LYS A 217 13.34 20.19 -12.06
C LYS A 217 12.59 19.20 -12.96
N ALA A 218 11.28 19.04 -12.76
CA ALA A 218 10.41 18.31 -13.68
C ALA A 218 10.22 19.10 -14.99
N SER A 219 11.17 19.00 -15.92
CA SER A 219 11.03 19.59 -17.27
C SER A 219 11.77 18.83 -18.38
N SER A 220 12.16 17.58 -18.14
CA SER A 220 12.46 16.64 -19.25
C SER A 220 11.60 15.39 -19.09
N PRO A 221 10.97 14.86 -20.17
CA PRO A 221 10.25 13.61 -20.09
C PRO A 221 11.22 12.50 -19.67
N GLN A 222 11.04 11.98 -18.46
CA GLN A 222 11.81 10.85 -17.97
C GLN A 222 11.21 9.58 -18.61
N GLU A 223 12.08 8.70 -19.13
CA GLU A 223 11.64 7.42 -19.66
C GLU A 223 10.88 6.62 -18.57
N PRO A 224 9.78 5.94 -18.94
CA PRO A 224 9.05 5.09 -18.01
C PRO A 224 10.00 4.01 -17.45
N HIS A 225 10.01 3.85 -16.14
CA HIS A 225 10.88 2.93 -15.41
C HIS A 225 10.14 2.33 -14.22
N GLY A 226 10.85 1.53 -13.42
CA GLY A 226 10.25 0.86 -12.27
C GLY A 226 9.58 -0.47 -12.62
N SER A 227 8.91 -1.03 -11.62
CA SER A 227 8.25 -2.33 -11.71
C SER A 227 6.90 -2.35 -11.00
N LEU A 228 5.96 -3.06 -11.60
CA LEU A 228 4.66 -3.41 -11.01
C LEU A 228 4.71 -4.87 -10.54
N ILE A 229 4.21 -5.15 -9.35
CA ILE A 229 4.04 -6.51 -8.83
C ILE A 229 2.54 -6.76 -8.65
N ILE A 230 2.05 -7.90 -9.15
CA ILE A 230 0.68 -8.36 -8.91
C ILE A 230 0.69 -9.75 -8.26
N CYS A 231 -0.29 -10.04 -7.42
CA CYS A 231 -0.45 -11.35 -6.80
C CYS A 231 -1.91 -11.79 -6.73
N SER A 232 -2.12 -13.11 -6.83
CA SER A 232 -3.42 -13.75 -6.58
C SER A 232 -4.58 -13.09 -7.38
N GLY A 233 -5.77 -13.04 -6.79
CA GLY A 233 -7.01 -12.59 -7.40
C GLY A 233 -7.81 -13.73 -8.03
N LEU A 234 -8.80 -13.35 -8.82
CA LEU A 234 -9.75 -14.24 -9.46
C LEU A 234 -9.59 -14.15 -10.98
N SER A 235 -9.36 -15.28 -11.63
CA SER A 235 -9.45 -15.43 -13.10
C SER A 235 -10.89 -15.75 -13.52
N ALA A 236 -11.24 -15.67 -14.80
CA ALA A 236 -12.54 -16.14 -15.28
C ALA A 236 -12.59 -17.70 -15.30
N PRO A 237 -13.68 -18.35 -14.81
CA PRO A 237 -14.93 -17.81 -14.27
C PRO A 237 -14.93 -17.76 -12.72
N SER A 238 -14.18 -16.83 -12.14
CA SER A 238 -13.94 -16.63 -10.70
C SER A 238 -13.08 -17.71 -10.01
N SER A 239 -12.13 -18.30 -10.73
CA SER A 239 -11.19 -19.26 -10.16
C SER A 239 -10.05 -18.55 -9.41
N PRO A 240 -9.82 -18.85 -8.11
CA PRO A 240 -8.74 -18.27 -7.32
C PRO A 240 -7.36 -18.57 -7.90
N LEU A 241 -6.53 -17.54 -7.97
CA LEU A 241 -5.12 -17.60 -8.37
C LEU A 241 -4.22 -17.51 -7.15
N ASN A 242 -3.03 -18.12 -7.24
CA ASN A 242 -1.95 -18.00 -6.26
C ASN A 242 -0.61 -17.66 -6.92
N ASP A 243 -0.63 -17.17 -8.15
CA ASP A 243 0.59 -16.75 -8.84
C ASP A 243 1.00 -15.33 -8.40
N THR A 244 2.30 -15.05 -8.54
CA THR A 244 2.88 -13.73 -8.31
C THR A 244 3.66 -13.35 -9.56
N TRP A 245 3.43 -12.14 -10.07
CA TRP A 245 4.06 -11.66 -11.29
C TRP A 245 4.69 -10.29 -11.08
N LEU A 246 5.84 -10.08 -11.71
CA LEU A 246 6.56 -8.82 -11.77
C LEU A 246 6.58 -8.33 -13.21
N PHE A 247 6.18 -7.09 -13.44
CA PHE A 247 6.32 -6.41 -14.73
C PHE A 247 7.42 -5.37 -14.65
N ASN A 248 8.47 -5.53 -15.45
CA ASN A 248 9.47 -4.49 -15.64
C ASN A 248 9.01 -3.55 -16.75
N ILE A 249 8.81 -2.28 -16.40
CA ILE A 249 8.23 -1.28 -17.30
C ILE A 249 9.16 -0.95 -18.46
N THR A 250 10.46 -0.86 -18.18
CA THR A 250 11.47 -0.50 -19.18
C THR A 250 11.59 -1.58 -20.25
N THR A 251 11.66 -2.85 -19.83
CA THR A 251 11.80 -3.98 -20.75
C THR A 251 10.46 -4.48 -21.29
N ARG A 252 9.34 -4.07 -20.70
CA ARG A 252 7.97 -4.52 -21.01
C ARG A 252 7.81 -6.04 -20.87
N THR A 253 8.43 -6.61 -19.84
CA THR A 253 8.44 -8.06 -19.63
C THR A 253 7.79 -8.43 -18.31
N TRP A 254 6.89 -9.40 -18.37
CA TRP A 254 6.38 -10.10 -17.20
C TRP A 254 7.32 -11.26 -16.82
N SER A 255 7.63 -11.40 -15.54
CA SER A 255 8.37 -12.52 -14.96
C SER A 255 7.61 -13.09 -13.77
N ALA A 256 7.57 -14.42 -13.67
CA ALA A 256 6.95 -15.10 -12.56
C ALA A 256 7.85 -15.02 -11.31
N LEU A 257 7.25 -14.69 -10.18
CA LEU A 257 7.83 -14.81 -8.84
C LEU A 257 7.22 -16.04 -8.15
N PRO A 258 7.77 -16.48 -7.00
CA PRO A 258 7.19 -17.58 -6.23
C PRO A 258 5.67 -17.41 -5.98
N SER A 259 4.92 -18.48 -6.19
CA SER A 259 3.48 -18.54 -5.92
C SER A 259 3.16 -18.31 -4.44
N THR A 260 2.06 -17.63 -4.15
CA THR A 260 1.59 -17.36 -2.80
C THR A 260 1.23 -18.67 -2.07
N PRO A 261 1.38 -18.72 -0.73
CA PRO A 261 1.19 -19.95 0.06
C PRO A 261 -0.22 -20.55 -0.01
N SER A 262 -1.24 -19.72 -0.28
CA SER A 262 -2.63 -20.12 -0.32
C SER A 262 -3.35 -19.50 -1.53
N THR A 263 -4.38 -20.19 -2.01
CA THR A 263 -5.41 -19.62 -2.88
C THR A 263 -6.55 -19.12 -2.00
N SER A 264 -7.09 -17.94 -2.32
CA SER A 264 -8.27 -17.39 -1.63
C SER A 264 -9.23 -16.80 -2.63
N PRO A 265 -10.55 -17.01 -2.48
CA PRO A 265 -11.54 -16.31 -3.29
C PRO A 265 -11.71 -14.84 -2.88
N SER A 266 -11.07 -14.43 -1.79
CA SER A 266 -11.14 -13.07 -1.27
C SER A 266 -9.94 -12.24 -1.76
N PRO A 267 -10.11 -10.93 -2.00
CA PRO A 267 -8.98 -10.09 -2.38
C PRO A 267 -7.89 -10.12 -1.31
N PRO A 268 -6.61 -10.26 -1.71
CA PRO A 268 -5.52 -10.17 -0.77
C PRO A 268 -5.33 -8.73 -0.28
N SER A 269 -4.81 -8.58 0.93
CA SER A 269 -4.24 -7.31 1.39
C SER A 269 -2.73 -7.35 1.19
N MET A 270 -2.19 -6.46 0.35
CA MET A 270 -0.77 -6.49 -0.05
C MET A 270 -0.11 -5.12 0.11
N ALA A 271 1.14 -5.13 0.55
CA ALA A 271 1.97 -3.93 0.65
C ALA A 271 3.45 -4.28 0.42
N LEU A 272 4.17 -3.46 -0.35
CA LEU A 272 5.64 -3.53 -0.44
C LEU A 272 6.23 -2.46 0.47
N THR A 273 7.11 -2.85 1.38
CA THR A 273 7.86 -1.90 2.22
C THR A 273 9.29 -2.35 2.37
N TYR A 274 10.21 -1.39 2.32
CA TYR A 274 11.65 -1.63 2.25
C TYR A 274 12.05 -2.67 1.18
N ASN A 275 12.26 -3.93 1.57
CA ASN A 275 12.64 -5.03 0.69
C ASN A 275 11.75 -6.28 0.89
N ARG A 276 10.55 -6.13 1.44
CA ARG A 276 9.62 -7.25 1.68
C ARG A 276 8.26 -6.92 1.12
N LEU A 277 7.78 -7.80 0.24
CA LEU A 277 6.40 -7.82 -0.20
C LEU A 277 5.58 -8.58 0.83
N TYR A 278 4.67 -7.90 1.50
CA TYR A 278 3.80 -8.47 2.51
C TYR A 278 2.43 -8.77 1.94
N LEU A 279 1.89 -9.92 2.33
CA LEU A 279 0.59 -10.41 1.93
C LEU A 279 -0.15 -10.93 3.16
N ILE A 280 -1.34 -10.42 3.42
CA ILE A 280 -2.24 -11.01 4.42
C ILE A 280 -3.29 -11.82 3.69
N THR A 281 -3.39 -13.10 4.05
CA THR A 281 -4.46 -13.96 3.60
C THR A 281 -5.27 -14.46 4.79
N SER A 282 -6.59 -14.54 4.62
CA SER A 282 -7.45 -15.23 5.57
C SER A 282 -7.67 -16.65 5.05
N THR A 283 -6.99 -17.61 5.67
CA THR A 283 -7.06 -19.03 5.34
C THR A 283 -8.21 -19.75 6.06
N SER A 284 -8.77 -19.14 7.12
CA SER A 284 -9.91 -19.65 7.87
C SER A 284 -10.66 -18.53 8.60
N ASP A 285 -11.84 -18.86 9.16
CA ASP A 285 -12.64 -17.96 10.00
C ASP A 285 -11.98 -17.69 11.37
N PHE A 286 -10.96 -18.48 11.75
CA PHE A 286 -10.36 -18.46 13.08
C PHE A 286 -9.01 -17.73 13.14
N GLY A 287 -8.33 -17.55 12.00
CA GLY A 287 -7.00 -16.96 11.96
C GLY A 287 -6.65 -16.42 10.58
N SER A 288 -5.88 -15.33 10.58
CA SER A 288 -5.19 -14.81 9.39
C SER A 288 -3.69 -15.04 9.54
N GLU A 289 -3.02 -15.05 8.40
CA GLU A 289 -1.58 -15.23 8.32
C GLU A 289 -0.99 -14.04 7.58
N ILE A 290 0.19 -13.60 8.01
CA ILE A 290 1.00 -12.66 7.25
C ILE A 290 2.13 -13.43 6.58
N HIS A 291 2.22 -13.28 5.27
CA HIS A 291 3.27 -13.85 4.45
C HIS A 291 4.17 -12.73 3.97
N TYR A 292 5.46 -13.00 3.81
CA TYR A 292 6.36 -12.07 3.15
C TYR A 292 7.32 -12.75 2.19
N LEU A 293 7.63 -12.04 1.10
CA LEU A 293 8.62 -12.41 0.10
C LEU A 293 9.70 -11.32 0.02
N PRO A 294 10.98 -11.65 0.26
CA PRO A 294 12.06 -10.68 0.09
C PRO A 294 12.23 -10.30 -1.38
N ILE A 295 12.12 -9.01 -1.70
CA ILE A 295 12.36 -8.44 -3.02
C ILE A 295 13.75 -7.80 -3.03
N THR A 296 14.60 -8.26 -3.95
CA THR A 296 15.98 -7.81 -4.11
C THR A 296 16.22 -7.24 -5.49
N LYS A 297 17.14 -6.29 -5.56
CA LYS A 297 17.60 -5.69 -6.80
C LYS A 297 18.64 -6.59 -7.44
N GLU A 298 18.43 -6.95 -8.69
CA GLU A 298 19.45 -7.58 -9.50
C GLU A 298 20.31 -6.50 -10.16
N THR A 299 21.62 -6.55 -9.94
CA THR A 299 22.57 -5.55 -10.43
C THR A 299 23.66 -6.21 -11.25
N TYR A 300 24.19 -5.50 -12.24
CA TYR A 300 25.41 -5.89 -12.94
C TYR A 300 26.55 -4.92 -12.61
N SER A 301 27.79 -5.41 -12.69
CA SER A 301 29.01 -4.62 -12.57
C SER A 301 30.02 -5.17 -13.58
N ASP A 302 30.31 -4.39 -14.63
CA ASP A 302 31.23 -4.75 -15.69
C ASP A 302 32.19 -3.58 -16.04
N ALA A 303 33.04 -3.78 -17.05
CA ALA A 303 34.01 -2.76 -17.47
C ALA A 303 33.37 -1.46 -17.99
N ARG A 304 32.07 -1.46 -18.29
CA ARG A 304 31.29 -0.30 -18.78
C ARG A 304 30.52 0.40 -17.66
N GLY A 305 30.35 -0.23 -16.51
CA GLY A 305 29.80 0.40 -15.31
C GLY A 305 28.98 -0.55 -14.44
N GLU A 306 28.20 0.04 -13.55
CA GLU A 306 27.26 -0.65 -12.67
C GLU A 306 25.84 -0.18 -12.94
N GLY A 307 24.85 -1.06 -12.81
CA GLY A 307 23.45 -0.72 -13.02
C GLY A 307 22.48 -1.77 -12.50
N GLU A 308 21.20 -1.42 -12.50
CA GLU A 308 20.10 -2.31 -12.11
C GLU A 308 19.53 -3.00 -13.35
N VAL A 309 19.39 -4.33 -13.28
CA VAL A 309 18.76 -5.17 -14.32
C VAL A 309 17.25 -5.23 -14.09
N GLY A 310 16.84 -5.41 -12.84
CA GLY A 310 15.45 -5.55 -12.46
C GLY A 310 15.29 -5.95 -11.00
N LEU A 311 14.10 -6.41 -10.65
CA LEU A 311 13.80 -6.98 -9.35
C LEU A 311 13.64 -8.48 -9.45
N THR A 312 14.01 -9.17 -8.37
CA THR A 312 13.80 -10.61 -8.20
C THR A 312 13.53 -10.90 -6.73
N SER A 313 13.24 -12.16 -6.40
CA SER A 313 13.19 -12.61 -5.02
C SER A 313 14.48 -13.32 -4.64
N SER A 314 15.03 -13.03 -3.47
CA SER A 314 16.19 -13.77 -2.95
C SER A 314 15.83 -15.14 -2.39
N LYS A 315 14.53 -15.45 -2.30
CA LYS A 315 13.99 -16.74 -1.88
C LYS A 315 13.09 -17.32 -2.95
N ASN A 316 13.05 -18.65 -3.03
CA ASN A 316 12.15 -19.36 -3.94
C ASN A 316 10.77 -19.65 -3.32
N GLU A 317 10.54 -19.26 -2.06
CA GLU A 317 9.30 -19.47 -1.33
C GLU A 317 8.98 -18.29 -0.41
N TRP A 318 7.69 -18.12 -0.12
CA TRP A 318 7.19 -17.15 0.84
C TRP A 318 7.42 -17.63 2.27
N THR A 319 7.70 -16.70 3.17
CA THR A 319 7.76 -16.99 4.61
C THR A 319 6.43 -16.63 5.26
N THR A 320 5.85 -17.54 6.04
CA THR A 320 4.54 -17.37 6.71
C THR A 320 4.73 -17.18 8.22
N LEU A 321 4.06 -16.18 8.78
CA LEU A 321 3.97 -15.93 10.21
C LEU A 321 2.49 -15.94 10.63
N PRO A 322 2.09 -16.78 11.60
CA PRO A 322 0.72 -16.79 12.09
C PRO A 322 0.45 -15.54 12.93
N PHE A 323 -0.79 -15.06 12.94
CA PHE A 323 -1.17 -13.98 13.84
C PHE A 323 -1.11 -14.44 15.31
N PRO A 324 -0.80 -13.53 16.24
CA PRO A 324 -0.74 -13.87 17.66
C PRO A 324 -2.11 -14.31 18.17
N THR A 325 -2.13 -15.47 18.83
CA THR A 325 -3.32 -16.05 19.48
C THR A 325 -3.43 -15.65 20.96
N ASN A 326 -2.50 -14.83 21.46
CA ASN A 326 -2.46 -14.38 22.85
C ASN A 326 -3.68 -13.49 23.17
N PRO A 327 -4.54 -13.86 24.13
CA PRO A 327 -5.74 -13.08 24.46
C PRO A 327 -5.44 -11.69 25.06
N PHE A 328 -4.23 -11.46 25.59
CA PHE A 328 -3.85 -10.16 26.17
C PHE A 328 -3.27 -9.17 25.16
N ALA A 329 -2.91 -9.63 23.96
CA ALA A 329 -2.45 -8.81 22.84
C ALA A 329 -2.89 -9.48 21.53
N PRO A 330 -4.21 -9.50 21.25
CA PRO A 330 -4.75 -10.24 20.11
C PRO A 330 -4.33 -9.59 18.80
N GLY A 331 -4.02 -10.41 17.81
CA GLY A 331 -3.86 -9.94 16.43
C GLY A 331 -5.21 -9.58 15.79
N PRO A 332 -5.18 -9.00 14.57
CA PRO A 332 -6.39 -8.66 13.85
C PRO A 332 -7.25 -9.90 13.57
N ARG A 333 -8.58 -9.75 13.64
CA ARG A 333 -9.50 -10.79 13.18
C ARG A 333 -9.52 -10.92 11.65
N PRO A 334 -9.85 -12.12 11.11
CA PRO A 334 -10.03 -12.32 9.67
C PRO A 334 -11.01 -11.34 9.04
N ARG A 335 -10.63 -10.86 7.85
CA ARG A 335 -11.38 -9.82 7.16
C ARG A 335 -11.07 -9.76 5.67
N LYS A 336 -11.97 -9.19 4.89
CA LYS A 336 -11.88 -9.04 3.42
C LYS A 336 -12.06 -7.57 3.03
N GLY A 337 -11.50 -7.18 1.89
CA GLY A 337 -11.62 -5.79 1.40
C GLY A 337 -11.11 -4.75 2.41
N ALA A 338 -10.09 -5.12 3.20
CA ALA A 338 -9.44 -4.25 4.17
C ALA A 338 -8.29 -3.46 3.52
N GLY A 339 -7.90 -2.36 4.15
CA GLY A 339 -6.71 -1.60 3.74
C GLY A 339 -5.46 -2.16 4.40
N LEU A 340 -4.36 -2.29 3.65
CA LEU A 340 -3.03 -2.61 4.17
C LEU A 340 -2.00 -1.65 3.58
N MET A 341 -1.51 -0.70 4.38
CA MET A 341 -0.64 0.37 3.90
C MET A 341 0.65 0.46 4.71
N PRO A 342 1.81 0.62 4.07
CA PRO A 342 3.05 0.90 4.79
C PRO A 342 3.02 2.33 5.33
N VAL A 343 3.29 2.50 6.61
CA VAL A 343 3.34 3.81 7.27
C VAL A 343 4.60 3.91 8.13
N THR A 344 5.08 5.13 8.35
CA THR A 344 6.22 5.38 9.23
C THR A 344 5.90 6.46 10.24
N THR A 345 6.38 6.28 11.47
CA THR A 345 6.40 7.33 12.49
C THR A 345 7.70 8.14 12.46
N GLY A 346 8.56 7.91 11.45
CA GLY A 346 9.87 8.51 11.30
C GLY A 346 11.01 7.63 11.83
N ASN A 347 12.23 8.19 11.84
CA ASN A 347 13.45 7.58 12.42
C ASN A 347 13.84 6.20 11.83
N GLY A 348 13.33 5.85 10.65
CA GLY A 348 13.62 4.58 9.97
C GLY A 348 12.85 3.38 10.49
N ARG A 349 11.75 3.62 11.20
CA ARG A 349 10.80 2.60 11.63
C ARG A 349 9.60 2.60 10.70
N GLU A 350 9.27 1.44 10.16
CA GLU A 350 8.08 1.24 9.33
C GLU A 350 7.09 0.30 10.02
N TYR A 351 5.83 0.40 9.62
CA TYR A 351 4.72 -0.43 10.06
C TYR A 351 3.81 -0.74 8.89
N LEU A 352 3.04 -1.82 8.98
CA LEU A 352 1.88 -2.02 8.14
C LEU A 352 0.63 -1.65 8.93
N LEU A 353 -0.12 -0.65 8.47
CA LEU A 353 -1.44 -0.31 8.96
C LEU A 353 -2.47 -1.22 8.28
N TYR A 354 -3.11 -2.09 9.07
CA TYR A 354 -4.19 -2.97 8.63
C TYR A 354 -5.51 -2.54 9.27
N PHE A 355 -6.45 -2.05 8.46
CA PHE A 355 -7.59 -1.30 9.00
C PHE A 355 -8.90 -1.59 8.26
N LEU A 356 -9.98 -1.57 9.03
CA LEU A 356 -11.36 -1.78 8.56
C LEU A 356 -11.50 -3.12 7.80
N GLY A 357 -12.58 -3.32 7.05
CA GLY A 357 -12.80 -4.51 6.22
C GLY A 357 -14.02 -5.34 6.64
N GLU A 358 -14.51 -6.15 5.72
CA GLU A 358 -15.66 -7.04 5.93
C GLU A 358 -15.27 -8.20 6.83
N LYS A 359 -16.13 -8.59 7.77
CA LYS A 359 -15.93 -9.77 8.61
C LYS A 359 -15.98 -11.03 7.74
N ALA A 360 -15.09 -11.99 8.00
CA ALA A 360 -15.25 -13.33 7.43
C ALA A 360 -16.57 -13.93 7.98
N ALA A 361 -17.40 -14.50 7.10
CA ALA A 361 -18.68 -15.08 7.50
C ALA A 361 -18.46 -16.20 8.51
N THR A 362 -19.04 -16.10 9.70
CA THR A 362 -19.10 -17.21 10.64
C THR A 362 -20.04 -18.25 10.07
N THR A 363 -19.56 -19.48 9.81
CA THR A 363 -20.46 -20.61 9.54
C THR A 363 -21.24 -20.97 10.80
N GLN A 364 -22.22 -20.16 11.19
CA GLN A 364 -23.40 -20.70 11.86
C GLN A 364 -24.31 -21.29 10.77
N PRO A 365 -24.87 -22.49 10.93
CA PRO A 365 -25.85 -23.01 9.99
C PRO A 365 -27.02 -22.03 9.94
N ALA A 366 -27.17 -21.35 8.79
CA ALA A 366 -28.38 -20.59 8.53
C ALA A 366 -29.53 -21.60 8.46
N GLU A 367 -30.49 -21.48 9.38
CA GLU A 367 -31.82 -22.03 9.13
C GLU A 367 -32.35 -21.44 7.80
N PRO A 368 -33.13 -22.21 7.02
CA PRO A 368 -33.52 -21.82 5.67
C PRO A 368 -34.23 -20.46 5.69
N ALA A 369 -33.71 -19.54 4.87
CA ALA A 369 -34.19 -18.18 4.73
C ALA A 369 -35.67 -18.13 4.32
N GLU A 370 -36.55 -17.74 5.25
CA GLU A 370 -37.87 -17.25 4.92
C GLU A 370 -37.83 -15.73 4.77
N LYS A 371 -37.97 -15.26 3.52
CA LYS A 371 -38.33 -13.91 3.04
C LYS A 371 -37.46 -12.71 3.50
N GLU A 372 -37.23 -11.81 2.55
CA GLU A 372 -36.61 -10.49 2.73
C GLU A 372 -37.42 -9.66 3.75
N GLU A 373 -37.02 -9.68 5.03
CA GLU A 373 -37.42 -8.69 6.02
C GLU A 373 -36.37 -7.57 6.11
N GLU A 374 -36.82 -6.33 6.30
CA GLU A 374 -35.97 -5.16 6.53
C GLU A 374 -34.96 -5.42 7.64
N ARG A 375 -33.66 -5.29 7.35
CA ARG A 375 -32.60 -5.33 8.37
C ARG A 375 -32.86 -4.25 9.42
N THR A 376 -33.04 -4.68 10.66
CA THR A 376 -33.21 -3.78 11.81
C THR A 376 -31.84 -3.40 12.39
N ASP A 377 -31.74 -2.29 13.13
CA ASP A 377 -30.52 -1.81 13.82
C ASP A 377 -29.91 -2.79 14.87
N LYS A 378 -30.40 -4.04 14.95
CA LYS A 378 -29.98 -5.09 15.88
C LYS A 378 -29.08 -6.17 15.27
N ASP A 379 -28.83 -6.14 13.96
CA ASP A 379 -27.92 -7.10 13.32
C ASP A 379 -26.44 -6.76 13.61
N GLU A 380 -25.62 -7.78 13.88
CA GLU A 380 -24.17 -7.54 14.07
C GLU A 380 -23.56 -6.86 12.84
N PRO A 381 -22.68 -5.85 13.02
CA PRO A 381 -22.09 -5.15 11.89
C PRO A 381 -21.29 -6.13 11.03
N THR A 382 -21.56 -6.12 9.72
CA THR A 382 -20.88 -6.96 8.72
C THR A 382 -19.42 -6.57 8.49
N PHE A 383 -19.00 -5.41 8.99
CA PHE A 383 -17.64 -4.87 8.82
C PHE A 383 -16.99 -4.55 10.17
N TRP A 384 -15.66 -4.66 10.20
CA TRP A 384 -14.81 -4.16 11.27
C TRP A 384 -14.63 -2.64 11.15
N SER A 385 -14.46 -1.99 12.30
CA SER A 385 -14.12 -0.55 12.42
C SER A 385 -12.78 -0.31 13.11
N ASP A 386 -12.08 -1.39 13.45
CA ASP A 386 -10.80 -1.36 14.15
C ASP A 386 -9.62 -1.11 13.19
N SER A 387 -8.45 -0.87 13.78
CA SER A 387 -7.19 -0.69 13.07
C SER A 387 -6.07 -1.34 13.86
N TYR A 388 -5.16 -1.99 13.16
CA TYR A 388 -4.00 -2.67 13.73
C TYR A 388 -2.74 -2.22 13.01
N SER A 389 -1.62 -2.30 13.71
CA SER A 389 -0.31 -2.06 13.15
C SER A 389 0.59 -3.26 13.38
N TYR A 390 1.30 -3.65 12.33
CA TYR A 390 2.32 -4.68 12.37
C TYR A 390 3.70 -4.03 12.25
N GLN A 391 4.60 -4.30 13.20
CA GLN A 391 5.94 -3.74 13.18
C GLN A 391 6.85 -4.55 12.26
N VAL A 392 7.29 -3.94 11.16
CA VAL A 392 8.25 -4.55 10.23
C VAL A 392 9.68 -4.38 10.76
N PRO A 393 10.65 -5.16 10.24
CA PRO A 393 12.06 -5.02 10.65
C PRO A 393 12.54 -3.59 10.42
N ALA A 394 13.32 -3.06 11.37
CA ALA A 394 13.93 -1.75 11.19
C ALA A 394 14.91 -1.74 10.02
N ILE A 395 15.02 -0.60 9.36
CA ILE A 395 16.00 -0.39 8.30
C ILE A 395 17.40 -0.37 8.95
N PRO A 396 18.34 -1.27 8.60
CA PRO A 396 19.60 -1.49 9.33
C PRO A 396 20.50 -0.26 9.52
N VAL A 397 20.36 0.76 8.67
CA VAL A 397 21.18 1.99 8.66
C VAL A 397 20.47 3.22 9.23
N THR A 398 19.45 3.01 10.05
CA THR A 398 18.64 4.09 10.64
C THR A 398 18.74 4.10 12.15
N ALA A 399 18.25 5.16 12.80
CA ALA A 399 18.20 5.24 14.26
C ALA A 399 17.42 4.05 14.86
N ALA A 400 16.31 3.66 14.23
CA ALA A 400 15.55 2.46 14.59
C ALA A 400 16.37 1.17 14.41
N GLY A 401 17.12 1.05 13.31
CA GLY A 401 17.97 -0.12 13.04
C GLY A 401 19.09 -0.30 14.05
N ILE A 402 19.78 0.80 14.39
CA ILE A 402 20.84 0.81 15.40
C ILE A 402 20.26 0.48 16.78
N LYS A 403 19.09 1.05 17.13
CA LYS A 403 18.37 0.74 18.36
C LYS A 403 18.04 -0.75 18.45
N ASP A 404 17.53 -1.35 17.37
CA ASP A 404 17.15 -2.76 17.36
C ASP A 404 18.37 -3.69 17.43
N ALA A 405 19.44 -3.39 16.70
CA ALA A 405 20.68 -4.15 16.79
C ALA A 405 21.24 -4.14 18.22
N THR A 406 21.17 -3.00 18.90
CA THR A 406 21.59 -2.85 20.30
C THR A 406 20.70 -3.66 21.25
N ARG A 407 19.37 -3.56 21.10
CA ARG A 407 18.41 -4.35 21.91
C ARG A 407 18.62 -5.86 21.71
N GLN A 408 18.80 -6.30 20.47
CA GLN A 408 19.05 -7.70 20.13
C GLN A 408 20.36 -8.19 20.77
N ALA A 409 21.44 -7.41 20.72
CA ALA A 409 22.71 -7.74 21.38
C ALA A 409 22.58 -7.86 22.91
N MET A 410 21.63 -7.15 23.52
CA MET A 410 21.29 -7.22 24.94
C MET A 410 20.23 -8.30 25.28
N GLY A 411 19.74 -9.06 24.30
CA GLY A 411 18.66 -10.04 24.50
C GLY A 411 17.29 -9.41 24.80
N ILE A 412 17.11 -8.12 24.48
CA ILE A 412 15.86 -7.38 24.66
C ILE A 412 15.05 -7.49 23.36
N ALA A 413 13.77 -7.85 23.46
CA ALA A 413 12.87 -7.91 22.31
C ALA A 413 12.78 -6.56 21.60
N THR A 414 12.90 -6.54 20.27
CA THR A 414 12.83 -5.32 19.44
C THR A 414 11.38 -4.87 19.16
N GLY A 415 10.44 -5.81 19.27
CA GLY A 415 9.05 -5.64 18.83
C GLY A 415 8.85 -5.95 17.35
N GLU A 416 9.88 -6.39 16.61
CA GLU A 416 9.72 -6.91 15.25
C GLU A 416 8.70 -8.06 15.22
N ASP A 417 7.91 -8.10 14.15
CA ASP A 417 6.88 -9.10 13.89
C ASP A 417 5.76 -9.16 14.96
N THR A 418 5.53 -8.04 15.65
CA THR A 418 4.43 -7.90 16.61
C THR A 418 3.27 -7.07 16.06
N TRP A 419 2.07 -7.42 16.50
CA TRP A 419 0.84 -6.68 16.23
C TRP A 419 0.44 -5.85 17.45
N ALA A 420 -0.11 -4.66 17.20
CA ALA A 420 -0.75 -3.84 18.21
C ALA A 420 -1.98 -3.13 17.62
N GLU A 421 -3.06 -3.08 18.40
CA GLU A 421 -4.24 -2.28 18.06
C GLU A 421 -3.88 -0.80 18.06
N VAL A 422 -4.28 -0.10 17.01
CA VAL A 422 -4.05 1.34 16.83
C VAL A 422 -5.13 2.09 17.57
N LYS A 423 -4.71 3.00 18.46
CA LYS A 423 -5.64 3.81 19.26
C LYS A 423 -6.20 4.95 18.41
N VAL A 424 -7.52 5.01 18.25
CA VAL A 424 -8.16 6.15 17.62
C VAL A 424 -8.14 7.33 18.59
N GLU A 425 -7.43 8.40 18.24
CA GLU A 425 -7.44 9.64 18.99
C GLU A 425 -8.51 10.58 18.43
N ALA A 426 -9.31 11.17 19.32
CA ALA A 426 -10.09 12.34 18.97
C ALA A 426 -9.08 13.47 18.72
N GLY A 427 -8.89 13.87 17.45
CA GLY A 427 -7.88 14.86 17.07
C GLY A 427 -7.95 16.08 17.99
N ILE A 428 -6.82 16.69 18.33
CA ILE A 428 -6.79 17.85 19.25
C ILE A 428 -7.54 19.07 18.65
N GLU A 429 -7.83 19.05 17.34
CA GLU A 429 -8.72 19.99 16.63
C GLU A 429 -10.20 19.54 16.59
N SER A 430 -10.53 18.32 17.03
CA SER A 430 -11.86 17.70 16.97
C SER A 430 -12.82 18.13 18.08
N LYS A 431 -12.75 19.40 18.52
CA LYS A 431 -14.00 20.07 18.96
C LYS A 431 -14.89 20.42 17.77
N GLU A 432 -14.34 20.40 16.56
CA GLU A 432 -15.12 20.40 15.33
C GLU A 432 -15.47 18.95 14.97
N LYS A 433 -16.64 18.54 15.45
CA LYS A 433 -17.51 17.63 14.71
C LYS A 433 -17.55 18.12 13.26
N ASP A 434 -17.42 17.23 12.27
CA ASP A 434 -17.78 17.62 10.91
C ASP A 434 -19.25 18.10 10.89
N SER A 435 -19.72 18.69 9.79
CA SER A 435 -21.11 19.14 9.69
C SER A 435 -22.15 18.04 9.99
N GLU A 436 -21.73 16.76 10.04
CA GLU A 436 -22.54 15.58 10.36
C GLU A 436 -22.25 14.95 11.75
N GLY A 437 -21.24 15.41 12.51
CA GLY A 437 -20.86 14.83 13.80
C GLY A 437 -19.91 13.63 13.83
N LYS A 438 -19.33 13.18 12.70
CA LYS A 438 -18.54 11.94 12.60
C LYS A 438 -17.05 12.15 12.90
N ALA A 439 -16.51 11.37 13.84
CA ALA A 439 -15.08 11.35 14.19
C ALA A 439 -14.30 10.19 13.54
N HIS A 440 -14.99 9.32 12.80
CA HIS A 440 -14.46 8.09 12.22
C HIS A 440 -15.31 7.68 11.00
N PRO A 441 -14.75 7.03 9.97
CA PRO A 441 -15.48 6.55 8.79
C PRO A 441 -16.55 5.46 9.07
N GLY A 442 -16.60 4.94 10.29
CA GLY A 442 -17.44 3.82 10.68
C GLY A 442 -16.95 2.46 10.14
N PRO A 443 -17.70 1.38 10.38
CA PRO A 443 -17.40 0.06 9.84
C PRO A 443 -17.62 0.02 8.33
N ARG A 444 -16.58 -0.26 7.55
CA ARG A 444 -16.63 -0.32 6.09
C ARG A 444 -15.56 -1.22 5.48
N GLY A 445 -15.74 -1.64 4.24
CA GLY A 445 -14.78 -2.46 3.47
C GLY A 445 -14.88 -2.16 1.98
N TRP A 446 -14.03 -2.80 1.16
CA TRP A 446 -14.03 -2.66 -0.31
C TRP A 446 -13.81 -1.22 -0.80
N PHE A 447 -13.23 -0.38 0.06
CA PHE A 447 -12.77 0.97 -0.24
C PHE A 447 -11.39 0.92 -0.89
N ALA A 448 -11.00 2.02 -1.54
CA ALA A 448 -9.63 2.19 -1.99
C ALA A 448 -8.84 2.98 -0.95
N SER A 449 -7.57 2.64 -0.77
CA SER A 449 -6.67 3.36 0.13
C SER A 449 -5.27 3.48 -0.45
N CYS A 450 -4.57 4.55 -0.08
CA CYS A 450 -3.22 4.83 -0.57
C CYS A 450 -2.44 5.68 0.44
N ILE A 451 -1.13 5.46 0.55
CA ILE A 451 -0.23 6.31 1.32
C ILE A 451 -0.17 7.72 0.74
N VAL A 452 0.15 8.72 1.55
CA VAL A 452 0.46 10.08 1.09
C VAL A 452 1.98 10.23 0.99
N PRO A 453 2.63 10.19 -0.19
CA PRO A 453 4.09 10.16 -0.27
C PRO A 453 4.78 11.39 0.34
N SER A 454 4.13 12.56 0.31
CA SER A 454 4.63 13.79 0.92
C SER A 454 4.49 13.84 2.44
N GLN A 455 3.68 12.94 3.03
CA GLN A 455 3.45 12.79 4.46
C GLN A 455 3.39 11.29 4.80
N PRO A 456 4.54 10.59 4.87
CA PRO A 456 4.60 9.11 5.00
C PRO A 456 3.93 8.49 6.24
N GLY A 457 3.48 9.32 7.19
CA GLY A 457 2.65 8.90 8.32
C GLY A 457 1.15 9.03 8.06
N SER A 458 0.73 9.40 6.85
CA SER A 458 -0.67 9.68 6.50
C SER A 458 -1.14 8.77 5.36
N VAL A 459 -2.38 8.31 5.46
CA VAL A 459 -3.07 7.46 4.48
C VAL A 459 -4.38 8.13 4.07
N VAL A 460 -4.77 7.97 2.82
CA VAL A 460 -6.09 8.35 2.32
C VAL A 460 -6.94 7.09 2.16
N LEU A 461 -8.21 7.16 2.55
CA LEU A 461 -9.22 6.18 2.18
C LEU A 461 -10.37 6.87 1.43
N TRP A 462 -10.98 6.20 0.46
CA TRP A 462 -12.14 6.73 -0.26
C TRP A 462 -13.17 5.64 -0.55
N GLY A 463 -14.44 6.00 -0.36
CA GLY A 463 -15.59 5.17 -0.68
C GLY A 463 -15.70 3.87 0.13
N GLY A 464 -16.11 2.80 -0.55
CA GLY A 464 -16.34 1.47 0.02
C GLY A 464 -17.81 1.17 0.29
N VAL A 465 -18.06 0.12 1.06
CA VAL A 465 -19.39 -0.34 1.48
C VAL A 465 -19.49 -0.29 3.00
N ASN A 466 -20.57 0.29 3.52
CA ASN A 466 -20.80 0.43 4.96
C ASN A 466 -21.55 -0.78 5.58
N GLY A 467 -21.77 -0.75 6.90
CA GLY A 467 -22.53 -1.79 7.63
C GLY A 467 -23.97 -2.06 7.14
N LYS A 468 -24.57 -1.12 6.41
CA LYS A 468 -25.91 -1.28 5.80
C LYS A 468 -25.87 -1.89 4.40
N GLY A 469 -24.69 -2.06 3.83
CA GLY A 469 -24.51 -2.52 2.45
C GLY A 469 -24.56 -1.39 1.42
N GLU A 470 -24.63 -0.13 1.87
CA GLU A 470 -24.68 1.05 1.00
C GLU A 470 -23.26 1.46 0.60
N THR A 471 -23.11 1.93 -0.63
CA THR A 471 -21.85 2.48 -1.12
C THR A 471 -21.60 3.89 -0.61
N GLU A 472 -20.45 4.06 0.03
CA GLU A 472 -20.00 5.34 0.56
C GLU A 472 -19.29 6.14 -0.53
N GLY A 473 -19.48 7.45 -0.51
CA GLY A 473 -18.88 8.38 -1.49
C GLY A 473 -17.86 9.35 -0.89
N ASP A 474 -17.59 9.26 0.41
CA ASP A 474 -16.73 10.16 1.17
C ASP A 474 -15.26 9.70 1.20
N GLY A 475 -14.38 10.65 1.47
CA GLY A 475 -12.94 10.44 1.63
C GLY A 475 -12.45 10.84 3.02
N TRP A 476 -11.42 10.17 3.52
CA TRP A 476 -10.81 10.44 4.81
C TRP A 476 -9.28 10.44 4.73
N LEU A 477 -8.66 11.38 5.42
CA LEU A 477 -7.24 11.35 5.78
C LEU A 477 -7.09 10.66 7.15
N VAL A 478 -6.13 9.76 7.24
CA VAL A 478 -5.78 9.01 8.45
C VAL A 478 -4.33 9.34 8.78
N ASP A 479 -4.12 10.15 9.82
CA ASP A 479 -2.80 10.53 10.31
C ASP A 479 -2.36 9.56 11.41
N ILE A 480 -1.23 8.91 11.22
CA ILE A 480 -0.64 7.95 12.16
C ILE A 480 0.48 8.62 12.96
N GLY A 481 0.41 8.46 14.28
CA GLY A 481 1.41 8.94 15.22
C GLY A 481 1.76 7.92 16.29
N THR A 482 2.75 8.22 17.13
CA THR A 482 2.99 7.46 18.36
C THR A 482 1.95 7.84 19.41
N ALA A 483 1.26 6.87 20.00
CA ALA A 483 0.30 7.16 21.06
C ALA A 483 1.00 7.82 22.26
N LYS A 484 0.38 8.87 22.81
CA LYS A 484 0.90 9.59 23.98
C LYS A 484 0.60 8.91 25.31
#